data_AF-A0AAN0M8L5-F1
#
_entry.id   AF-A0AAN0M8L5-F1
#
_cell.length_a   1.000
_cell.length_b   1.000
_cell.length_c   1.000
_cell.angle_alpha   90.00
_cell.angle_beta   90.00
_cell.angle_gamma   90.00
#
_symmetry.space_group_name_H-M   'P 1'
#
loop_
_entity.id
_entity.type
_entity.pdbx_description
1 polymer ?
#
loop_
_entity_poly.entity_id
_entity_poly.type
_entity_poly.pdbx_seq_one_letter_code
_entity_poly.pdbx_strand_id
1 'polypeptide(L)'
;MTKSVPIIAAKAPAKVDLEAGKDYFWCRCGRSKSQPFCDGSHAGTGIEPLKFNADKDGTAAVCQCKSSANAPFCDGSHTRLGEAAVGDAAPAPKSDIPQATPTPEEPTVARIHALAKDGLSKLGHHGEMGAMGVPRKDLPHWDDIQVLLCADGAQTTSG
;
A
#
# COMPACT_ATOMS: atom_id res chain seq x y z
N MET A 1 14.60 18.37 1.06
CA MET A 1 13.56 19.08 0.29
C MET A 1 12.24 18.95 1.04
N THR A 2 11.80 19.99 1.76
CA THR A 2 10.56 19.99 2.53
C THR A 2 9.37 20.08 1.58
N LYS A 3 8.62 18.98 1.41
CA LYS A 3 7.39 18.99 0.60
C LYS A 3 6.38 19.94 1.26
N SER A 4 5.97 20.96 0.52
CA SER A 4 4.98 21.94 1.01
C SER A 4 3.61 21.27 1.14
N VAL A 5 2.77 21.80 2.03
CA VAL A 5 1.38 21.32 2.17
C VAL A 5 0.56 21.77 0.94
N PRO A 6 -0.27 20.89 0.34
CA PRO A 6 -1.19 21.29 -0.73
C PRO A 6 -2.25 22.26 -0.21
N ILE A 7 -2.81 23.07 -1.09
CA ILE A 7 -3.90 24.00 -0.74
C ILE A 7 -5.23 23.58 -1.36
N ILE A 8 -6.33 23.96 -0.72
CA ILE A 8 -7.69 23.74 -1.23
C ILE A 8 -7.91 24.70 -2.39
N ALA A 9 -8.08 24.19 -3.61
CA ALA A 9 -8.35 25.02 -4.79
C ALA A 9 -9.85 25.36 -4.91
N ALA A 10 -10.73 24.40 -4.62
CA ALA A 10 -12.17 24.62 -4.51
C ALA A 10 -12.84 23.55 -3.64
N LYS A 11 -14.01 23.88 -3.10
CA LYS A 11 -14.88 22.94 -2.35
C LYS A 11 -15.82 22.11 -3.23
N ALA A 12 -15.82 22.34 -4.54
CA ALA A 12 -16.63 21.58 -5.50
C ALA A 12 -15.72 20.85 -6.48
N PRO A 13 -16.08 19.63 -6.94
CA PRO A 13 -15.34 18.96 -8.00
C PRO A 13 -15.55 19.66 -9.35
N ALA A 14 -14.54 19.61 -10.21
CA ALA A 14 -14.70 20.01 -11.61
C ALA A 14 -15.27 18.85 -12.42
N LYS A 15 -16.34 19.13 -13.17
CA LYS A 15 -16.82 18.24 -14.23
C LYS A 15 -15.98 18.54 -15.47
N VAL A 16 -15.22 17.56 -15.93
CA VAL A 16 -14.38 17.66 -17.13
C VAL A 16 -14.68 16.47 -18.01
N ASP A 17 -14.83 16.72 -19.30
CA ASP A 17 -14.96 15.68 -20.31
C ASP A 17 -13.57 15.12 -20.60
N LEU A 18 -13.39 13.84 -20.29
CA LEU A 18 -12.14 13.13 -20.53
C LEU A 18 -12.30 12.28 -21.78
N GLU A 19 -11.33 12.39 -22.68
CA GLU A 19 -11.22 11.51 -23.85
C GLU A 19 -10.36 10.28 -23.56
N ALA A 20 -10.81 9.12 -24.02
CA ALA A 20 -10.17 7.84 -23.86
C ALA A 20 -8.76 7.81 -24.47
N GLY A 21 -7.81 7.23 -23.74
CA GLY A 21 -6.42 7.09 -24.18
C GLY A 21 -5.59 8.37 -24.06
N LYS A 22 -6.15 9.51 -23.65
CA LYS A 22 -5.37 10.72 -23.36
C LYS A 22 -4.79 10.69 -21.94
N ASP A 23 -3.55 11.14 -21.85
CA ASP A 23 -2.86 11.35 -20.59
C ASP A 23 -3.14 12.75 -20.04
N TYR A 24 -3.62 12.81 -18.81
CA TYR A 24 -3.91 14.05 -18.10
C TYR A 24 -3.01 14.20 -16.88
N PHE A 25 -2.64 15.44 -16.56
CA PHE A 25 -1.84 15.77 -15.38
C PHE A 25 -2.68 16.51 -14.36
N TRP A 26 -3.11 15.81 -13.32
CA TRP A 26 -3.90 16.39 -12.24
C TRP A 26 -3.04 17.23 -11.30
N CYS A 27 -3.53 18.43 -10.97
CA CYS A 27 -2.84 19.32 -10.04
C CYS A 27 -2.96 18.78 -8.61
N ARG A 28 -1.82 18.41 -8.01
CA ARG A 28 -1.74 17.98 -6.60
C ARG A 28 -1.50 19.12 -5.61
N CYS A 29 -0.89 20.22 -6.04
CA CYS A 29 -0.48 21.30 -5.15
C CYS A 29 -1.62 22.29 -4.80
N GLY A 30 -2.69 22.34 -5.61
CA GLY A 30 -3.80 23.30 -5.46
C GLY A 30 -3.52 24.71 -5.97
N ARG A 31 -2.29 25.00 -6.43
CA ARG A 31 -1.84 26.35 -6.87
C ARG A 31 -2.01 26.62 -8.36
N SER A 32 -2.40 25.61 -9.15
CA SER A 32 -2.60 25.77 -10.60
C SER A 32 -3.75 26.73 -10.88
N LYS A 33 -3.57 27.60 -11.88
CA LYS A 33 -4.60 28.49 -12.41
C LYS A 33 -5.53 27.77 -13.40
N SER A 34 -5.10 26.64 -13.98
CA SER A 34 -5.89 25.81 -14.90
C SER A 34 -6.50 24.57 -14.22
N GLN A 35 -7.02 24.74 -13.00
CA GLN A 35 -7.69 23.64 -12.28
C GLN A 35 -8.76 22.99 -13.17
N PRO A 36 -8.86 21.65 -13.17
CA PRO A 36 -8.23 20.71 -12.25
C PRO A 36 -6.81 20.22 -12.64
N PHE A 37 -6.29 20.69 -13.78
CA PHE A 37 -5.02 20.23 -14.34
C PHE A 37 -3.83 21.08 -13.88
N CYS A 38 -2.63 20.55 -14.10
CA CYS A 38 -1.38 21.21 -13.75
C CYS A 38 -0.93 22.18 -14.85
N ASP A 39 -0.58 23.41 -14.46
CA ASP A 39 -0.01 24.47 -15.31
C ASP A 39 1.48 24.73 -15.07
N GLY A 40 2.11 24.02 -14.13
CA GLY A 40 3.51 24.26 -13.72
C GLY A 40 3.66 25.08 -12.44
N SER A 41 2.58 25.61 -11.85
CA SER A 41 2.60 26.37 -10.58
C SER A 41 3.00 25.53 -9.35
N HIS A 42 3.33 24.26 -9.53
CA HIS A 42 3.88 23.39 -8.50
C HIS A 42 5.41 23.54 -8.33
N ALA A 43 6.10 24.19 -9.28
CA ALA A 43 7.54 24.45 -9.19
C ALA A 43 7.90 25.13 -7.86
N GLY A 44 8.93 24.62 -7.17
CA GLY A 44 9.35 25.11 -5.85
C GLY A 44 8.60 24.53 -4.65
N THR A 45 7.45 23.87 -4.84
CA THR A 45 6.68 23.28 -3.73
C THR A 45 7.13 21.86 -3.36
N GLY A 46 7.89 21.19 -4.23
CA GLY A 46 8.28 19.78 -4.11
C GLY A 46 7.14 18.79 -4.30
N ILE A 47 5.97 19.25 -4.75
CA ILE A 47 4.80 18.42 -5.07
C ILE A 47 4.76 18.20 -6.58
N GLU A 48 4.82 16.95 -7.01
CA GLU A 48 4.71 16.60 -8.43
C GLU A 48 3.25 16.32 -8.82
N PRO A 49 2.81 16.69 -10.03
CA PRO A 49 1.48 16.40 -10.53
C PRO A 49 1.26 14.89 -10.71
N LEU A 50 0.00 14.43 -10.60
CA LEU A 50 -0.35 13.03 -10.83
C LEU A 50 -0.71 12.83 -12.30
N LYS A 51 0.08 12.05 -13.02
CA LYS A 51 -0.29 11.57 -14.35
C LYS A 51 -1.33 10.46 -14.21
N PHE A 52 -2.43 10.55 -14.97
CA PHE A 52 -3.40 9.48 -15.11
C PHE A 52 -3.90 9.40 -16.55
N ASN A 53 -4.32 8.20 -16.96
CA ASN A 53 -4.92 7.96 -18.27
C ASN A 53 -6.44 7.85 -18.11
N ALA A 54 -7.20 8.35 -19.09
CA ALA A 54 -8.63 8.15 -19.14
C ALA A 54 -8.95 6.87 -19.93
N ASP A 55 -9.51 5.84 -19.28
CA ASP A 55 -9.84 4.57 -19.95
C ASP A 55 -11.06 4.68 -20.88
N LYS A 56 -11.95 5.63 -20.62
CA LYS A 56 -13.24 5.78 -21.32
C LYS A 56 -13.55 7.25 -21.56
N ASP A 57 -14.22 7.51 -22.68
CA ASP A 57 -14.81 8.81 -22.98
C ASP A 57 -15.96 9.10 -22.02
N GLY A 58 -15.92 10.24 -21.35
CA GLY A 58 -17.04 10.68 -20.52
C GLY A 58 -16.72 11.82 -19.57
N THR A 59 -17.78 12.38 -19.01
CA THR A 59 -17.69 13.42 -17.99
C THR A 59 -17.26 12.82 -16.65
N ALA A 60 -16.07 13.18 -16.18
CA ALA A 60 -15.55 12.77 -14.88
C ALA A 60 -15.55 13.92 -13.88
N ALA A 61 -15.82 13.62 -12.61
CA ALA A 61 -15.70 14.55 -11.51
C ALA A 61 -14.27 14.50 -10.93
N VAL A 62 -13.46 15.52 -11.20
CA VAL A 62 -12.06 15.60 -10.79
C VAL A 62 -11.91 16.46 -9.53
N CYS A 63 -11.09 15.99 -8.59
CA CYS A 63 -10.94 16.58 -7.27
C CYS A 63 -10.24 17.96 -7.30
N GLN A 64 -10.84 18.96 -6.64
CA GLN A 64 -10.23 20.28 -6.45
C GLN A 64 -9.87 20.60 -5.00
N CYS A 65 -10.39 19.87 -4.01
CA CYS A 65 -10.04 20.08 -2.60
C CYS A 65 -8.67 19.52 -2.19
N LYS A 66 -8.11 18.60 -3.00
CA LYS A 66 -6.82 17.91 -2.78
C LYS A 66 -6.76 17.01 -1.54
N SER A 67 -7.91 16.70 -0.96
CA SER A 67 -8.08 15.78 0.18
C SER A 67 -8.80 14.47 -0.18
N SER A 68 -9.00 14.19 -1.48
CA SER A 68 -9.61 12.94 -1.94
C SER A 68 -8.66 11.76 -1.71
N ALA A 69 -9.17 10.66 -1.15
CA ALA A 69 -8.48 9.39 -1.06
C ALA A 69 -8.48 8.62 -2.40
N ASN A 70 -9.40 8.95 -3.31
CA ASN A 70 -9.49 8.38 -4.66
C ASN A 70 -8.96 9.36 -5.74
N ALA A 71 -7.89 10.10 -5.42
CA ALA A 71 -7.26 11.01 -6.36
C ALA A 71 -6.85 10.28 -7.66
N PRO A 72 -7.13 10.83 -8.85
CA PRO A 72 -7.52 12.21 -9.16
C PRO A 72 -9.04 12.51 -9.06
N PHE A 73 -9.87 11.49 -8.86
CA PHE A 73 -11.32 11.62 -8.87
C PHE A 73 -11.90 12.10 -7.54
N CYS A 74 -13.13 12.61 -7.59
CA CYS A 74 -13.86 13.03 -6.40
C CYS A 74 -14.50 11.83 -5.69
N ASP A 75 -14.21 11.70 -4.40
CA ASP A 75 -14.77 10.71 -3.46
C ASP A 75 -15.80 11.31 -2.49
N GLY A 76 -16.09 12.61 -2.60
CA GLY A 76 -17.00 13.34 -1.69
C GLY A 76 -16.32 13.92 -0.45
N SER A 77 -15.00 13.74 -0.28
CA SER A 77 -14.23 14.26 0.86
C SER A 77 -14.32 15.79 1.00
N HIS A 78 -14.67 16.50 -0.08
CA HIS A 78 -14.89 17.95 -0.05
C HIS A 78 -16.03 18.41 0.88
N THR A 79 -16.98 17.54 1.20
CA THR A 79 -18.08 17.84 2.15
C THR A 79 -17.61 17.79 3.61
N ARG A 80 -16.53 17.07 3.90
CA ARG A 80 -15.97 16.86 5.25
C ARG A 80 -14.91 17.90 5.64
N LEU A 81 -14.74 18.98 4.86
CA LEU A 81 -13.72 20.02 5.08
C LEU A 81 -14.07 21.00 6.20
N GLY A 82 -15.33 21.03 6.66
CA GLY A 82 -15.77 21.92 7.72
C GLY A 82 -15.47 23.40 7.42
N GLU A 83 -14.71 24.03 8.31
CA GLU A 83 -14.38 25.47 8.28
C GLU A 83 -13.28 25.84 7.26
N ALA A 84 -12.50 24.88 6.75
CA ALA A 84 -11.39 25.18 5.86
C ALA A 84 -11.86 25.88 4.59
N ALA A 85 -11.28 27.02 4.20
CA ALA A 85 -11.66 27.83 3.05
C ALA A 85 -10.75 27.56 1.83
N VAL A 86 -11.11 28.15 0.68
CA VAL A 86 -10.26 28.13 -0.51
C VAL A 86 -8.96 28.88 -0.19
N GLY A 87 -7.81 28.24 -0.45
CA GLY A 87 -6.49 28.78 -0.13
C GLY A 87 -5.86 28.23 1.17
N ASP A 88 -6.65 27.60 2.04
CA ASP A 88 -6.12 26.96 3.25
C ASP A 88 -5.38 25.67 2.94
N ALA A 89 -4.57 25.22 3.89
CA ALA A 89 -3.90 23.93 3.84
C ALA A 89 -4.94 22.80 3.70
N ALA A 90 -4.84 22.04 2.62
CA ALA A 90 -5.71 20.89 2.39
C ALA A 90 -5.39 19.81 3.42
N PRO A 91 -6.40 19.29 4.15
CA PRO A 91 -6.18 18.18 5.06
C PRO A 91 -5.67 16.97 4.29
N ALA A 92 -4.79 16.19 4.91
CA ALA A 92 -4.30 14.95 4.33
C ALA A 92 -5.48 14.02 4.00
N PRO A 93 -5.44 13.32 2.86
CA PRO A 93 -6.49 12.37 2.50
C PRO A 93 -6.59 11.29 3.57
N LYS A 94 -7.78 11.15 4.17
CA LYS A 94 -8.07 10.08 5.12
C LYS A 94 -8.74 8.95 4.34
N SER A 95 -8.09 7.81 4.22
CA SER A 95 -8.74 6.59 3.73
C SER A 95 -9.62 6.05 4.85
N ASP A 96 -10.90 5.82 4.58
CA ASP A 96 -11.86 5.22 5.54
C ASP A 96 -11.60 3.71 5.79
N ILE A 97 -10.39 3.21 5.49
CA ILE A 97 -10.01 1.82 5.73
C ILE A 97 -9.64 1.69 7.22
N PRO A 98 -10.37 0.90 8.02
CA PRO A 98 -10.01 0.69 9.42
C PRO A 98 -8.64 0.02 9.51
N GLN A 99 -7.78 0.53 10.38
CA GLN A 99 -6.48 -0.08 10.63
C GLN A 99 -6.65 -1.30 11.52
N ALA A 100 -6.24 -2.48 11.03
CA ALA A 100 -6.28 -3.72 11.81
C ALA A 100 -5.38 -3.60 13.04
N THR A 101 -5.94 -3.90 14.21
CA THR A 101 -5.24 -3.92 15.50
C THR A 101 -5.35 -5.32 16.11
N PRO A 102 -4.29 -5.84 16.77
CA PRO A 102 -4.35 -7.15 17.41
C PRO A 102 -5.39 -7.15 18.54
N THR A 103 -6.30 -8.11 18.51
CA THR A 103 -7.21 -8.42 19.63
C THR A 103 -6.76 -9.70 20.32
N PRO A 104 -7.21 -9.99 21.56
CA PRO A 104 -6.92 -11.25 22.23
C PRO A 104 -7.37 -12.48 21.44
N GLU A 105 -8.50 -12.38 20.75
CA GLU A 105 -9.08 -13.44 19.93
C GLU A 105 -8.34 -13.61 18.58
N GLU A 106 -7.80 -12.52 18.03
CA GLU A 106 -7.08 -12.52 16.75
C GLU A 106 -5.74 -11.76 16.84
N PRO A 107 -4.74 -12.31 17.57
CA PRO A 107 -3.46 -11.61 17.81
C PRO A 107 -2.65 -11.38 16.52
N THR A 108 -2.90 -12.19 15.48
CA THR A 108 -2.14 -12.16 14.22
C THR A 108 -2.77 -11.26 13.15
N VAL A 109 -3.98 -10.73 13.37
CA VAL A 109 -4.73 -9.99 12.33
C VAL A 109 -3.94 -8.80 11.75
N ALA A 110 -3.29 -8.03 12.62
CA ALA A 110 -2.48 -6.89 12.18
C ALA A 110 -1.27 -7.34 11.34
N ARG A 111 -0.65 -8.48 11.67
CA ARG A 111 0.46 -9.05 10.91
C ARG A 111 0.00 -9.52 9.53
N ILE A 112 -1.16 -10.16 9.43
CA ILE A 112 -1.73 -10.61 8.16
C ILE A 112 -2.00 -9.40 7.25
N HIS A 113 -2.58 -8.32 7.77
CA HIS A 113 -2.81 -7.10 7.02
C HIS A 113 -1.50 -6.43 6.56
N ALA A 114 -0.47 -6.45 7.39
CA ALA A 114 0.86 -5.96 7.01
C ALA A 114 1.49 -6.81 5.89
N LEU A 115 1.36 -8.14 5.96
CA LEU A 115 1.82 -9.06 4.92
C LEU A 115 1.06 -8.85 3.60
N ALA A 116 -0.25 -8.63 3.65
CA ALA A 116 -1.04 -8.37 2.46
C ALA A 116 -0.66 -7.03 1.78
N LYS A 117 -0.30 -6.01 2.58
CA LYS A 117 0.04 -4.68 2.06
C LYS A 117 1.47 -4.60 1.52
N ASP A 118 2.44 -5.11 2.29
CA ASP A 118 3.86 -4.91 1.99
C ASP A 118 4.52 -6.21 1.47
N GLY A 119 4.07 -7.37 1.96
CA GLY A 119 4.46 -8.71 1.52
C GLY A 119 5.92 -8.89 1.08
N LEU A 120 6.10 -9.32 -0.16
CA LEU A 120 7.38 -9.65 -0.78
C LEU A 120 8.35 -8.46 -0.87
N SER A 121 7.82 -7.23 -0.92
CA SER A 121 8.66 -6.02 -0.97
C SER A 121 9.42 -5.78 0.34
N LYS A 122 8.89 -6.29 1.46
CA LYS A 122 9.45 -6.07 2.80
C LYS A 122 10.15 -7.30 3.38
N LEU A 123 9.65 -8.50 3.06
CA LEU A 123 10.21 -9.76 3.54
C LEU A 123 11.14 -10.46 2.54
N GLY A 124 11.27 -9.92 1.32
CA GLY A 124 12.05 -10.53 0.25
C GLY A 124 11.35 -11.70 -0.43
N HIS A 125 11.95 -12.23 -1.50
CA HIS A 125 11.37 -13.26 -2.37
C HIS A 125 10.97 -14.54 -1.62
N HIS A 126 11.64 -14.85 -0.51
CA HIS A 126 11.43 -16.07 0.26
C HIS A 126 10.61 -15.86 1.54
N GLY A 127 10.13 -14.64 1.81
CA GLY A 127 9.45 -14.33 3.05
C GLY A 127 10.37 -14.38 4.27
N GLU A 128 9.78 -14.38 5.46
CA GLU A 128 10.53 -14.48 6.72
C GLU A 128 11.20 -15.85 6.82
N MET A 129 12.54 -15.87 6.77
CA MET A 129 13.34 -17.09 6.82
C MET A 129 13.86 -17.31 8.24
N GLY A 130 13.48 -18.43 8.85
CA GLY A 130 14.09 -18.92 10.08
C GLY A 130 15.21 -19.92 9.79
N ALA A 131 16.27 -19.91 10.60
CA ALA A 131 17.25 -20.99 10.59
C ALA A 131 16.61 -22.23 11.25
N MET A 132 16.37 -23.29 10.47
CA MET A 132 15.88 -24.58 10.97
C MET A 132 17.04 -25.40 11.58
N GLY A 133 17.84 -24.77 12.45
CA GLY A 133 18.95 -25.39 13.13
C GLY A 133 18.51 -25.97 14.47
N VAL A 134 18.72 -27.27 14.68
CA VAL A 134 18.57 -27.88 16.00
C VAL A 134 19.87 -27.64 16.78
N PRO A 135 19.83 -27.06 17.99
CA PRO A 135 21.02 -26.84 18.81
C PRO A 135 21.79 -28.16 19.05
N ARG A 136 23.13 -28.12 19.07
CA ARG A 136 23.97 -29.33 19.23
C ARG A 136 23.65 -30.15 20.47
N LYS A 137 23.18 -29.50 21.55
CA LYS A 137 22.75 -30.15 22.80
C LYS A 137 21.50 -31.03 22.64
N ASP A 138 20.68 -30.75 21.63
CA ASP A 138 19.43 -31.46 21.35
C ASP A 138 19.59 -32.48 20.21
N LEU A 139 20.81 -32.59 19.64
CA LEU A 139 21.15 -33.60 18.66
C LEU A 139 21.59 -34.90 19.35
N PRO A 140 21.22 -36.07 18.82
CA PRO A 140 21.70 -37.34 19.35
C PRO A 140 23.23 -37.39 19.34
N HIS A 141 23.81 -38.00 20.39
CA HIS A 141 25.24 -38.27 20.40
C HIS A 141 25.53 -39.45 19.47
N TRP A 142 26.76 -39.55 18.97
CA TRP A 142 27.17 -40.67 18.10
C TRP A 142 26.97 -42.03 18.77
N ASP A 143 27.06 -42.06 20.10
CA ASP A 143 26.86 -43.27 20.91
C ASP A 143 25.38 -43.69 21.00
N ASP A 144 24.44 -42.79 20.72
CA ASP A 144 23.00 -43.07 20.74
C ASP A 144 22.49 -43.57 19.36
N ILE A 145 23.33 -43.54 18.33
CA ILE A 145 22.95 -43.94 16.97
C ILE A 145 23.15 -45.46 16.83
N GLN A 146 22.04 -46.20 16.83
CA GLN A 146 22.08 -47.63 16.53
C GLN A 146 22.11 -47.87 15.02
N VAL A 147 23.26 -48.34 14.52
CA VAL A 147 23.39 -48.83 13.15
C VAL A 147 23.16 -50.33 13.14
N LEU A 148 22.01 -50.77 12.62
CA LEU A 148 21.73 -52.18 12.41
C LEU A 148 22.27 -52.59 11.03
N LEU A 149 23.16 -53.59 10.99
CA LEU A 149 23.48 -54.26 9.73
C LEU A 149 22.35 -55.24 9.39
N CYS A 150 21.83 -55.15 8.18
CA CYS A 150 20.92 -56.15 7.66
C CYS A 150 21.70 -57.47 7.48
N ALA A 151 21.38 -58.49 8.27
CA ALA A 151 21.88 -59.85 8.06
C ALA A 151 20.85 -60.60 7.21
N ASP A 152 21.24 -61.00 6.01
CA ASP A 152 20.45 -61.90 5.17
C ASP A 152 20.25 -63.24 5.91
N GLY A 153 19.01 -63.52 6.27
CA GLY A 153 18.65 -64.65 7.13
C GLY A 153 18.94 -66.00 6.49
N ALA A 154 19.85 -66.77 7.10
CA ALA A 154 19.90 -68.21 6.94
C ALA A 154 19.25 -68.87 8.16
N GLN A 155 18.01 -69.36 7.99
CA GLN A 155 17.33 -70.20 8.97
C GLN A 155 17.92 -71.61 8.90
N THR A 156 18.68 -72.02 9.91
CA THR A 156 18.99 -73.45 10.12
C THR A 156 17.88 -74.06 10.98
N THR A 157 16.99 -74.82 10.37
CA THR A 157 15.99 -75.64 11.07
C THR A 157 16.69 -76.84 11.72
N SER A 158 16.66 -76.91 13.05
CA SER A 158 17.02 -78.13 13.80
C SER A 158 15.86 -79.12 13.76
N GLY A 159 16.13 -80.33 13.25
CA GLY A 159 15.27 -81.50 13.33
C GLY A 159 16.13 -82.74 13.49
#